data_AF-A0A1V2M565-F1
#
_entry.id   AF-A0A1V2M565-F1
#
_cell.length_a   1.000
_cell.length_b   1.000
_cell.length_c   1.000
_cell.angle_alpha   90.00
_cell.angle_beta   90.00
_cell.angle_gamma   90.00
#
_symmetry.space_group_name_H-M   'P 1'
#
loop_
_entity.id
_entity.type
_entity.pdbx_description
1 polymer ?
#
loop_
_entity_poly.entity_id
_entity_poly.type
_entity_poly.pdbx_seq_one_letter_code
_entity_poly.pdbx_strand_id
1 'polypeptide(L)'
;MVNIITNEDEFLFPLYLKESIVVIYGADEIGKQVYTGAKAKPDHCGVVPSVNFFIDKKASSIKQIENVPVISFASFKKMLNKLPNTEINIIIASLDVDSSNKIEIKLVNQLDEYKNNTFNIFSMISYDLEIDKFGFKKGKRININPFCFQGYEHIEEFNQNPYHYLSEVTWGTGAEFVNTSFNSPKFKKFKSKYWNSENGLRKTICSKEKYKHNIYILGYSRIAGLGNEDQYTISSQLQKLIDNSNYDYKVHNNSKPNPSDRQLNNSLLLLFIWLKNLNLAKGDIVICSVFYAYQSIYDYKYLMQAKLIKSIKKYCDKYCAKLYILFWMGTQEKFILTQNELNLINYVNRSAVNLEIYNLNNRAYVNQKAIQLKRVFQEICLVNEVNFIDLNSMLNAPDMNDKIFTDSWAHYTPKANEYIAKLMFEEIFNKNTVEEFNNEATKWFREQIDMHLQILLTDDTYSKLELYIEDIKLRSELKKRGGGVQQVA
;
A
#
# COMPACT_ATOMS: atom_id res chain seq x y z
N MET A 1 7.42 18.00 38.54
CA MET A 1 6.51 17.45 37.54
C MET A 1 7.34 17.25 36.28
N VAL A 2 7.68 16.01 35.93
CA VAL A 2 8.47 15.70 34.74
C VAL A 2 7.52 15.11 33.72
N ASN A 3 7.28 15.83 32.62
CA ASN A 3 6.52 15.29 31.49
C ASN A 3 7.51 14.52 30.61
N ILE A 4 7.34 13.20 30.58
CA ILE A 4 8.06 12.30 29.68
C ILE A 4 7.05 11.86 28.63
N ILE A 5 7.34 12.16 27.35
CA ILE A 5 6.58 11.69 26.20
C ILE A 5 7.47 10.68 25.47
N THR A 6 7.21 9.39 25.63
CA THR A 6 7.92 8.31 24.91
C THR A 6 6.91 7.28 24.36
N ASN A 7 7.28 6.61 23.26
CA ASN A 7 6.58 5.46 22.68
C ASN A 7 7.08 4.17 23.37
N GLU A 8 6.76 3.95 24.65
CA GLU A 8 7.36 2.90 25.50
C GLU A 8 6.33 2.02 26.25
N ASP A 9 5.41 1.37 25.53
CA ASP A 9 4.42 0.47 26.16
C ASP A 9 5.00 -0.88 26.65
N GLU A 10 6.27 -1.20 26.41
CA GLU A 10 6.85 -2.50 26.80
C GLU A 10 7.83 -2.45 28.00
N PHE A 11 8.36 -1.29 28.39
CA PHE A 11 9.55 -1.26 29.26
C PHE A 11 9.33 -0.85 30.73
N LEU A 12 8.24 -0.14 31.06
CA LEU A 12 8.07 0.44 32.41
C LEU A 12 7.02 -0.23 33.30
N PHE A 13 6.04 -0.93 32.73
CA PHE A 13 4.93 -1.53 33.50
C PHE A 13 5.37 -2.62 34.51
N PRO A 14 6.33 -3.52 34.20
CA PRO A 14 6.77 -4.55 35.14
C PRO A 14 7.60 -4.03 36.33
N LEU A 15 8.23 -2.86 36.19
CA LEU A 15 9.16 -2.30 37.18
C LEU A 15 8.44 -1.62 38.36
N TYR A 16 7.25 -1.05 38.15
CA TYR A 16 6.46 -0.39 39.21
C TYR A 16 5.57 -1.34 40.04
N LEU A 17 5.29 -2.55 39.54
CA LEU A 17 4.30 -3.45 40.14
C LEU A 17 4.86 -4.44 41.16
N LYS A 18 6.18 -4.44 41.39
CA LYS A 18 6.86 -5.48 42.17
C LYS A 18 6.71 -5.33 43.69
N GLU A 19 6.36 -4.14 44.18
CA GLU A 19 6.26 -3.81 45.61
C GLU A 19 4.87 -3.30 46.04
N SER A 20 3.85 -3.47 45.19
CA SER A 20 2.54 -2.85 45.37
C SER A 20 1.37 -3.84 45.30
N ILE A 21 0.23 -3.44 45.87
CA ILE A 21 -1.01 -4.21 45.72
C ILE A 21 -1.58 -3.90 44.34
N VAL A 22 -1.68 -4.92 43.48
CA VAL A 22 -2.18 -4.79 42.11
C VAL A 22 -3.60 -5.35 42.01
N VAL A 23 -4.49 -4.53 41.48
CA VAL A 23 -5.92 -4.79 41.41
C VAL A 23 -6.42 -4.62 39.99
N ILE A 24 -7.19 -5.59 39.48
CA ILE A 24 -7.90 -5.41 38.20
C ILE A 24 -9.37 -5.14 38.49
N TYR A 25 -9.88 -4.00 38.01
CA TYR A 25 -11.28 -3.62 38.10
C TYR A 25 -12.03 -4.10 36.85
N GLY A 26 -12.96 -5.04 37.03
CA GLY A 26 -13.60 -5.84 35.98
C GLY A 26 -13.05 -7.27 35.97
N ALA A 27 -13.86 -8.26 36.33
CA ALA A 27 -13.50 -9.69 36.34
C ALA A 27 -14.21 -10.47 35.22
N ASP A 28 -14.76 -9.78 34.23
CA ASP A 28 -15.30 -10.37 33.01
C ASP A 28 -14.17 -10.88 32.09
N GLU A 29 -14.52 -11.24 30.86
CA GLU A 29 -13.58 -11.83 29.91
C GLU A 29 -12.33 -10.96 29.71
N ILE A 30 -12.46 -9.63 29.76
CA ILE A 30 -11.34 -8.70 29.54
C ILE A 30 -10.38 -8.72 30.73
N GLY A 31 -10.90 -8.64 31.96
CA GLY A 31 -10.07 -8.72 33.16
C GLY A 31 -9.32 -10.04 33.28
N LYS A 32 -10.00 -11.16 32.98
CA LYS A 32 -9.34 -12.48 32.94
C LYS A 32 -8.22 -12.51 31.89
N GLN A 33 -8.38 -11.86 30.74
CA GLN A 33 -7.37 -11.84 29.66
C GLN A 33 -6.14 -11.00 30.03
N VAL A 34 -6.32 -9.82 30.64
CA VAL A 34 -5.22 -8.97 31.17
C VAL A 34 -4.31 -9.79 32.10
N TYR A 35 -4.92 -10.66 32.91
CA TYR A 35 -4.21 -11.54 33.85
C TYR A 35 -3.60 -12.80 33.20
N THR A 36 -4.37 -13.50 32.37
CA THR A 36 -3.97 -14.82 31.83
C THR A 36 -2.97 -14.73 30.68
N GLY A 37 -2.92 -13.60 29.96
CA GLY A 37 -1.93 -13.36 28.90
C GLY A 37 -0.48 -13.60 29.35
N ALA A 38 -0.18 -13.42 30.65
CA ALA A 38 1.17 -13.52 31.21
C ALA A 38 1.66 -14.97 31.44
N LYS A 39 0.76 -15.96 31.50
CA LYS A 39 1.12 -17.34 31.89
C LYS A 39 1.04 -18.37 30.75
N ALA A 40 0.39 -18.04 29.63
CA ALA A 40 -0.07 -19.06 28.68
C ALA A 40 0.86 -19.34 27.48
N LYS A 41 1.77 -18.43 27.08
CA LYS A 41 2.77 -18.62 25.99
C LYS A 41 3.72 -17.40 25.85
N PRO A 42 4.99 -17.57 25.39
CA PRO A 42 5.95 -16.47 25.18
C PRO A 42 5.51 -15.38 24.18
N ASP A 43 4.50 -15.66 23.35
CA ASP A 43 4.06 -14.78 22.26
C ASP A 43 2.70 -14.10 22.54
N HIS A 44 2.26 -14.03 23.80
CA HIS A 44 0.99 -13.38 24.19
C HIS A 44 1.30 -12.19 25.09
N CYS A 45 0.68 -11.04 24.81
CA CYS A 45 0.82 -9.83 25.61
C CYS A 45 0.08 -10.00 26.95
N GLY A 46 0.73 -10.65 27.92
CA GLY A 46 0.42 -10.47 29.32
C GLY A 46 1.15 -9.25 29.86
N VAL A 47 0.41 -8.31 30.45
CA VAL A 47 0.99 -7.01 30.84
C VAL A 47 1.29 -6.95 32.34
N VAL A 48 0.73 -7.87 33.15
CA VAL A 48 0.75 -7.77 34.62
C VAL A 48 1.31 -9.06 35.26
N PRO A 49 2.51 -9.02 35.87
CA PRO A 49 3.18 -10.21 36.40
C PRO A 49 2.58 -10.76 37.70
N SER A 50 1.89 -9.93 38.49
CA SER A 50 1.26 -10.31 39.77
C SER A 50 0.00 -9.49 40.04
N VAL A 51 -1.14 -10.16 40.27
CA VAL A 51 -2.42 -9.54 40.66
C VAL A 51 -2.86 -10.13 42.00
N ASN A 52 -3.16 -9.28 42.98
CA ASN A 52 -3.56 -9.72 44.31
C ASN A 52 -5.04 -10.09 44.38
N PHE A 53 -5.89 -9.33 43.69
CA PHE A 53 -7.33 -9.58 43.59
C PHE A 53 -7.95 -8.88 42.38
N PHE A 54 -9.08 -9.41 41.94
CA PHE A 54 -9.99 -8.74 41.01
C PHE A 54 -11.12 -8.05 41.77
N ILE A 55 -11.63 -6.95 41.24
CA ILE A 55 -12.84 -6.28 41.74
C ILE A 55 -13.95 -6.41 40.72
N ASP A 56 -15.09 -6.98 41.12
CA ASP A 56 -16.27 -7.09 40.24
C ASP A 56 -17.59 -7.01 41.02
N LYS A 57 -18.63 -6.49 40.37
CA LYS A 57 -20.00 -6.45 40.92
C LYS A 57 -20.60 -7.85 41.10
N LYS A 58 -20.14 -8.85 40.34
CA LYS A 58 -20.54 -10.26 40.38
C LYS A 58 -19.61 -11.12 41.24
N ALA A 59 -18.78 -10.53 42.11
CA ALA A 59 -17.76 -11.23 42.90
C ALA A 59 -18.27 -12.47 43.65
N SER A 60 -19.48 -12.43 44.22
CA SER A 60 -20.08 -13.58 44.93
C SER A 60 -20.32 -14.80 44.04
N SER A 61 -20.54 -14.59 42.74
CA SER A 61 -20.77 -15.65 41.75
C SER A 61 -19.47 -16.16 41.12
N ILE A 62 -18.49 -15.28 40.86
CA ILE A 62 -17.22 -15.65 40.21
C ILE A 62 -16.25 -16.28 41.21
N LYS A 63 -16.18 -15.72 42.43
CA LYS A 63 -15.32 -16.10 43.57
C LYS A 63 -13.81 -16.00 43.31
N GLN A 64 -13.29 -16.58 42.23
CA GLN A 64 -11.87 -16.56 41.87
C GLN A 64 -11.65 -16.72 40.35
N ILE A 65 -10.52 -16.22 39.86
CA ILE A 65 -10.01 -16.44 38.49
C ILE A 65 -8.59 -17.00 38.60
N GLU A 66 -8.35 -18.23 38.12
CA GLU A 66 -7.00 -18.83 38.07
C GLU A 66 -6.23 -18.75 39.41
N ASN A 67 -6.96 -18.93 40.52
CA ASN A 67 -6.53 -18.84 41.93
C ASN A 67 -6.33 -17.42 42.50
N VAL A 68 -6.67 -16.37 41.76
CA VAL A 68 -6.74 -15.00 42.28
C VAL A 68 -8.17 -14.70 42.76
N PRO A 69 -8.38 -14.22 43.99
CA PRO A 69 -9.71 -13.94 44.52
C PRO A 69 -10.39 -12.79 43.77
N VAL A 70 -11.71 -12.92 43.56
CA VAL A 70 -12.58 -11.85 43.05
C VAL A 70 -13.40 -11.31 44.21
N ILE A 71 -13.22 -10.03 44.53
CA ILE A 71 -13.88 -9.37 45.67
C ILE A 71 -14.81 -8.26 45.19
N SER A 72 -15.79 -7.91 46.04
CA SER A 72 -16.63 -6.74 45.78
C SER A 72 -15.86 -5.45 46.10
N PHE A 73 -16.24 -4.34 45.46
CA PHE A 73 -15.65 -3.03 45.80
C PHE A 73 -15.90 -2.64 47.28
N ALA A 74 -17.03 -3.05 47.86
CA ALA A 74 -17.30 -2.84 49.29
C ALA A 74 -16.33 -3.63 50.19
N SER A 75 -15.99 -4.86 49.81
CA SER A 75 -14.99 -5.67 50.51
C SER A 75 -13.60 -5.04 50.40
N PHE A 76 -13.24 -4.55 49.21
CA PHE A 76 -11.99 -3.84 48.98
C PHE A 76 -11.86 -2.60 49.88
N LYS A 77 -12.89 -1.75 49.96
CA LYS A 77 -12.90 -0.60 50.87
C LYS A 77 -12.71 -0.97 52.35
N LYS A 78 -13.33 -2.06 52.81
CA LYS A 78 -13.11 -2.58 54.18
C LYS A 78 -11.66 -2.99 54.43
N MET A 79 -10.94 -3.46 53.39
CA MET A 79 -9.52 -3.80 53.49
C MET A 79 -8.65 -2.54 53.58
N LEU A 80 -8.98 -1.47 52.85
CA LEU A 80 -8.22 -0.21 52.88
C LEU A 80 -8.11 0.37 54.29
N ASN A 81 -9.15 0.25 55.11
CA ASN A 81 -9.13 0.66 56.53
C ASN A 81 -8.05 -0.04 57.36
N LYS A 82 -7.54 -1.19 56.92
CA LYS A 82 -6.50 -1.98 57.60
C LYS A 82 -5.12 -1.80 56.98
N LEU A 83 -5.00 -1.01 55.91
CA LEU A 83 -3.79 -0.83 55.12
C LEU A 83 -3.43 0.66 55.00
N PRO A 84 -3.16 1.38 56.11
CA PRO A 84 -2.75 2.78 56.03
C PRO A 84 -1.38 2.91 55.34
N ASN A 85 -1.11 4.03 54.68
CA ASN A 85 0.20 4.34 54.09
C ASN A 85 0.67 3.31 53.04
N THR A 86 -0.27 2.71 52.31
CA THR A 86 0.01 1.68 51.30
C THR A 86 -0.18 2.23 49.89
N GLU A 87 0.73 1.87 48.99
CA GLU A 87 0.61 2.12 47.55
C GLU A 87 -0.18 1.01 46.85
N ILE A 88 -1.18 1.41 46.08
CA ILE A 88 -2.12 0.52 45.41
C ILE A 88 -2.22 0.89 43.95
N ASN A 89 -1.92 -0.07 43.08
CA ASN A 89 -2.01 0.07 41.63
C ASN A 89 -3.33 -0.57 41.16
N ILE A 90 -4.21 0.23 40.56
CA ILE A 90 -5.51 -0.21 40.05
C ILE A 90 -5.46 -0.17 38.53
N ILE A 91 -5.74 -1.30 37.90
CA ILE A 91 -5.85 -1.44 36.45
C ILE A 91 -7.34 -1.53 36.10
N ILE A 92 -7.85 -0.59 35.33
CA ILE A 92 -9.20 -0.61 34.78
C ILE A 92 -9.14 -1.37 33.45
N ALA A 93 -9.83 -2.50 33.37
CA ALA A 93 -10.00 -3.24 32.12
C ALA A 93 -11.39 -2.91 31.55
N SER A 94 -11.45 -2.28 30.37
CA SER A 94 -12.74 -1.84 29.79
C SER A 94 -12.80 -1.99 28.27
N LEU A 95 -14.00 -1.91 27.70
CA LEU A 95 -14.23 -2.03 26.26
C LEU A 95 -13.89 -0.77 25.47
N ASP A 96 -14.08 0.41 26.05
CA ASP A 96 -13.93 1.70 25.37
C ASP A 96 -13.51 2.81 26.34
N VAL A 97 -13.01 3.91 25.77
CA VAL A 97 -12.52 5.09 26.49
C VAL A 97 -13.58 5.67 27.43
N ASP A 98 -14.83 5.77 26.97
CA ASP A 98 -15.92 6.38 27.74
C ASP A 98 -16.25 5.56 29.00
N SER A 99 -16.23 4.23 28.87
CA SER A 99 -16.43 3.30 29.97
C SER A 99 -15.27 3.37 30.97
N SER A 100 -14.03 3.45 30.49
CA SER A 100 -12.84 3.63 31.35
C SER A 100 -12.94 4.93 32.15
N ASN A 101 -13.23 6.05 31.48
CA ASN A 101 -13.35 7.36 32.12
C ASN A 101 -14.45 7.39 33.20
N LYS A 102 -15.61 6.77 32.94
CA LYS A 102 -16.70 6.67 33.93
C LYS A 102 -16.28 5.87 35.16
N ILE A 103 -15.52 4.79 34.97
CA ILE A 103 -15.01 3.96 36.05
C ILE A 103 -13.95 4.72 36.85
N GLU A 104 -13.01 5.38 36.18
CA GLU A 104 -11.93 6.17 36.78
C GLU A 104 -12.50 7.29 37.67
N ILE A 105 -13.39 8.13 37.15
CA ILE A 105 -14.03 9.22 37.91
C ILE A 105 -14.73 8.66 39.16
N LYS A 106 -15.45 7.54 39.01
CA LYS A 106 -16.15 6.89 40.13
C LYS A 106 -15.17 6.37 41.17
N LEU A 107 -14.06 5.76 40.76
CA LEU A 107 -13.04 5.25 41.66
C LEU A 107 -12.37 6.39 42.43
N VAL A 108 -11.95 7.46 41.75
CA VAL A 108 -11.34 8.64 42.38
C VAL A 108 -12.26 9.20 43.47
N ASN A 109 -13.54 9.44 43.14
CA ASN A 109 -14.51 9.96 44.10
C ASN A 109 -14.75 9.05 45.30
N GLN A 110 -14.70 7.72 45.10
CA GLN A 110 -14.96 6.75 46.15
C GLN A 110 -13.72 6.41 46.98
N LEU A 111 -12.52 6.74 46.50
CA LEU A 111 -11.25 6.50 47.17
C LEU A 111 -10.68 7.74 47.88
N ASP A 112 -11.23 8.94 47.63
CA ASP A 112 -10.82 10.20 48.27
C ASP A 112 -10.88 10.19 49.81
N GLU A 113 -11.72 9.33 50.40
CA GLU A 113 -11.80 9.15 51.85
C GLU A 113 -10.57 8.45 52.47
N TYR A 114 -9.72 7.80 51.65
CA TYR A 114 -8.53 7.04 52.08
C TYR A 114 -7.24 7.84 51.81
N LYS A 115 -7.16 9.08 52.30
CA LYS A 115 -6.07 10.04 52.02
C LYS A 115 -4.66 9.60 52.41
N ASN A 116 -4.56 8.61 53.30
CA ASN A 116 -3.28 8.05 53.73
C ASN A 116 -2.75 6.99 52.75
N ASN A 117 -3.47 6.65 51.69
CA ASN A 117 -3.05 5.69 50.69
C ASN A 117 -2.71 6.39 49.38
N THR A 118 -1.76 5.83 48.64
CA THR A 118 -1.45 6.28 47.28
C THR A 118 -2.13 5.36 46.28
N PHE A 119 -2.98 5.91 45.42
CA PHE A 119 -3.65 5.16 44.36
C PHE A 119 -3.10 5.57 43.01
N ASN A 120 -2.49 4.63 42.29
CA ASN A 120 -2.12 4.80 40.89
C ASN A 120 -3.16 4.08 40.04
N ILE A 121 -3.86 4.80 39.17
CA ILE A 121 -4.91 4.24 38.33
C ILE A 121 -4.41 4.20 36.89
N PHE A 122 -4.45 3.01 36.30
CA PHE A 122 -4.07 2.74 34.92
C PHE A 122 -5.30 2.26 34.16
N SER A 123 -5.58 2.88 33.02
CA SER A 123 -6.66 2.46 32.13
C SER A 123 -6.09 1.58 31.03
N MET A 124 -6.65 0.38 30.86
CA MET A 124 -6.40 -0.52 29.73
C MET A 124 -7.71 -0.71 28.97
N ILE A 125 -7.78 -0.13 27.78
CA ILE A 125 -8.96 -0.20 26.94
C ILE A 125 -8.80 -1.39 25.98
N SER A 126 -9.88 -2.04 25.56
CA SER A 126 -9.84 -3.20 24.67
C SER A 126 -9.03 -2.96 23.38
N TYR A 127 -8.99 -1.72 22.89
CA TYR A 127 -8.16 -1.32 21.75
C TYR A 127 -6.66 -1.38 22.04
N ASP A 128 -6.25 -1.18 23.30
CA ASP A 128 -4.88 -1.28 23.82
C ASP A 128 -4.51 -2.72 24.22
N LEU A 129 -5.53 -3.56 24.47
CA LEU A 129 -5.41 -4.99 24.80
C LEU A 129 -5.52 -5.94 23.59
N GLU A 130 -5.60 -5.39 22.38
CA GLU A 130 -5.67 -6.12 21.09
C GLU A 130 -6.61 -7.35 21.07
N ILE A 131 -7.80 -7.26 21.68
CA ILE A 131 -8.86 -8.26 21.50
C ILE A 131 -10.17 -7.51 21.22
N ASP A 132 -10.78 -7.77 20.06
CA ASP A 132 -12.12 -7.27 19.79
C ASP A 132 -13.19 -8.11 20.50
N LYS A 133 -14.42 -7.61 20.54
CA LYS A 133 -15.58 -8.22 21.19
C LYS A 133 -15.96 -9.63 20.72
N PHE A 134 -15.20 -10.25 19.81
CA PHE A 134 -15.43 -11.58 19.27
C PHE A 134 -14.31 -12.58 19.58
N GLY A 135 -13.30 -12.21 20.37
CA GLY A 135 -12.33 -13.16 20.91
C GLY A 135 -11.32 -13.71 19.89
N PHE A 136 -11.09 -13.01 18.78
CA PHE A 136 -10.06 -13.42 17.81
C PHE A 136 -8.67 -12.95 18.23
N LYS A 137 -7.73 -13.90 18.31
CA LYS A 137 -6.28 -13.69 18.47
C LYS A 137 -5.72 -12.77 17.39
N LYS A 138 -4.47 -12.36 17.59
CA LYS A 138 -3.45 -11.87 16.63
C LYS A 138 -3.28 -12.70 15.34
N GLY A 139 -4.36 -13.12 14.68
CA GLY A 139 -4.38 -13.39 13.26
C GLY A 139 -4.45 -12.04 12.58
N LYS A 140 -3.28 -11.45 12.30
CA LYS A 140 -3.03 -10.28 11.44
C LYS A 140 -4.29 -9.45 11.18
N ARG A 141 -4.49 -8.37 11.96
CA ARG A 141 -5.52 -7.35 11.66
C ARG A 141 -5.55 -7.11 10.17
N ILE A 142 -6.61 -7.57 9.53
CA ILE A 142 -6.92 -7.10 8.19
C ILE A 142 -7.42 -5.70 8.48
N ASN A 143 -6.63 -4.70 8.09
CA ASN A 143 -7.02 -3.30 8.18
C ASN A 143 -8.15 -3.09 7.16
N ILE A 144 -9.34 -3.61 7.48
CA ILE A 144 -10.55 -3.43 6.69
C ILE A 144 -10.96 -1.98 6.92
N ASN A 145 -10.82 -1.18 5.88
CA ASN A 145 -11.20 0.21 5.97
C ASN A 145 -12.73 0.33 6.04
N PRO A 146 -13.30 0.95 7.08
CA PRO A 146 -14.75 1.02 7.24
C PRO A 146 -15.42 2.03 6.29
N PHE A 147 -14.64 2.79 5.52
CA PHE A 147 -15.11 3.90 4.68
C PHE A 147 -15.17 3.55 3.19
N CYS A 148 -14.52 2.46 2.74
CA CYS A 148 -14.41 2.13 1.31
C CYS A 148 -14.96 0.74 1.00
N PHE A 149 -16.27 0.68 0.74
CA PHE A 149 -16.99 -0.54 0.34
C PHE A 149 -17.64 -0.44 -1.05
N GLN A 150 -17.64 0.75 -1.65
CA GLN A 150 -18.17 0.92 -2.99
C GLN A 150 -17.26 0.23 -4.03
N GLY A 151 -17.86 -0.32 -5.08
CA GLY A 151 -17.20 -1.17 -6.07
C GLY A 151 -17.34 -2.68 -5.79
N TYR A 152 -17.93 -3.08 -4.66
CA TYR A 152 -18.24 -4.48 -4.30
C TYR A 152 -19.74 -4.81 -4.38
N GLU A 153 -20.59 -3.86 -4.80
CA GLU A 153 -22.05 -3.95 -4.67
C GLU A 153 -22.65 -5.16 -5.40
N HIS A 154 -21.95 -5.66 -6.42
CA HIS A 154 -22.35 -6.81 -7.22
C HIS A 154 -21.97 -8.17 -6.59
N ILE A 155 -21.32 -8.18 -5.42
CA ILE A 155 -20.81 -9.38 -4.76
C ILE A 155 -21.74 -9.72 -3.59
N GLU A 156 -22.56 -10.76 -3.76
CA GLU A 156 -23.59 -11.15 -2.81
C GLU A 156 -23.02 -11.42 -1.40
N GLU A 157 -21.94 -12.18 -1.31
CA GLU A 157 -21.33 -12.59 -0.03
C GLU A 157 -20.71 -11.41 0.72
N PHE A 158 -20.18 -10.44 -0.03
CA PHE A 158 -19.75 -9.17 0.52
C PHE A 158 -20.94 -8.42 1.12
N ASN A 159 -22.07 -8.34 0.40
CA ASN A 159 -23.27 -7.66 0.89
C ASN A 159 -23.88 -8.33 2.13
N GLN A 160 -23.70 -9.65 2.30
CA GLN A 160 -24.13 -10.38 3.49
C GLN A 160 -23.22 -10.14 4.71
N ASN A 161 -21.89 -10.18 4.52
CA ASN A 161 -20.92 -9.94 5.59
C ASN A 161 -19.60 -9.38 5.03
N PRO A 162 -19.47 -8.04 4.89
CA PRO A 162 -18.31 -7.40 4.26
C PRO A 162 -16.99 -7.74 4.96
N TYR A 163 -17.00 -7.81 6.29
CA TYR A 163 -15.80 -8.06 7.08
C TYR A 163 -15.32 -9.49 6.93
N HIS A 164 -16.23 -10.47 6.98
CA HIS A 164 -15.88 -11.86 6.74
C HIS A 164 -15.36 -12.05 5.33
N TYR A 165 -16.09 -11.58 4.31
CA TYR A 165 -15.66 -11.68 2.92
C TYR A 165 -14.27 -11.07 2.71
N LEU A 166 -14.05 -9.82 3.15
CA LEU A 166 -12.77 -9.14 3.01
C LEU A 166 -11.65 -9.88 3.76
N SER A 167 -11.97 -10.52 4.88
CA SER A 167 -11.00 -11.33 5.60
C SER A 167 -10.52 -12.53 4.79
N GLU A 168 -11.41 -13.20 4.08
CA GLU A 168 -11.09 -14.39 3.29
C GLU A 168 -10.32 -14.06 2.00
N VAL A 169 -10.63 -12.94 1.34
CA VAL A 169 -9.92 -12.49 0.13
C VAL A 169 -8.55 -11.86 0.42
N THR A 170 -8.29 -11.41 1.66
CA THR A 170 -7.00 -10.87 2.08
C THR A 170 -6.10 -11.90 2.75
N TRP A 171 -6.68 -12.98 3.29
CA TRP A 171 -5.95 -14.09 3.94
C TRP A 171 -4.99 -14.86 3.02
N GLY A 172 -5.18 -14.78 1.69
CA GLY A 172 -4.26 -15.37 0.70
C GLY A 172 -2.83 -14.80 0.73
N THR A 173 -2.60 -13.69 1.45
CA THR A 173 -1.27 -13.10 1.72
C THR A 173 -0.37 -13.98 2.58
N GLY A 174 -0.91 -15.04 3.20
CA GLY A 174 -0.19 -16.02 3.99
C GLY A 174 0.54 -17.11 3.20
N ALA A 175 0.76 -16.95 1.89
CA ALA A 175 1.70 -17.81 1.18
C ALA A 175 3.08 -17.65 1.83
N GLU A 176 3.41 -18.53 2.77
CA GLU A 176 4.68 -18.51 3.48
C GLU A 176 5.82 -18.63 2.47
N PHE A 177 6.72 -17.65 2.53
CA PHE A 177 7.96 -17.66 1.78
C PHE A 177 8.98 -18.41 2.59
N VAL A 178 9.33 -19.62 2.16
CA VAL A 178 10.53 -20.26 2.68
C VAL A 178 11.69 -19.73 1.86
N ASN A 179 12.48 -18.84 2.47
CA ASN A 179 13.66 -18.27 1.84
C ASN A 179 14.76 -19.34 1.84
N THR A 180 14.73 -20.25 0.87
CA THR A 180 15.74 -21.32 0.78
C THR A 180 17.06 -20.83 0.19
N SER A 181 17.06 -19.68 -0.51
CA SER A 181 18.22 -18.94 -1.00
C SER A 181 17.77 -17.60 -1.64
N PHE A 182 18.69 -16.63 -1.81
CA PHE A 182 18.43 -15.31 -2.42
C PHE A 182 17.71 -15.33 -3.78
N ASN A 183 17.72 -16.47 -4.50
CA ASN A 183 17.21 -16.58 -5.87
C ASN A 183 16.09 -17.64 -6.06
N SER A 184 15.62 -18.31 -5.01
CA SER A 184 14.61 -19.37 -5.18
C SER A 184 13.65 -19.44 -4.00
N PRO A 185 12.72 -18.47 -3.87
CA PRO A 185 11.62 -18.60 -2.92
C PRO A 185 10.76 -19.81 -3.29
N LYS A 186 10.56 -20.74 -2.34
CA LYS A 186 9.52 -21.76 -2.47
C LYS A 186 8.20 -21.16 -2.00
N PHE A 187 7.20 -21.24 -2.86
CA PHE A 187 5.86 -20.75 -2.56
C PHE A 187 4.94 -21.93 -2.34
N LYS A 188 4.24 -21.93 -1.20
CA LYS A 188 3.23 -22.94 -0.92
C LYS A 188 2.02 -22.73 -1.85
N LYS A 189 1.51 -23.84 -2.40
CA LYS A 189 0.22 -23.84 -3.09
C LYS A 189 -0.88 -23.46 -2.10
N PHE A 190 -1.71 -22.50 -2.45
CA PHE A 190 -2.86 -22.09 -1.66
C PHE A 190 -4.12 -22.25 -2.49
N LYS A 191 -5.16 -22.84 -1.89
CA LYS A 191 -6.46 -23.00 -2.53
C LYS A 191 -7.54 -22.63 -1.51
N SER A 192 -8.35 -21.65 -1.86
CA SER A 192 -9.57 -21.30 -1.16
C SER A 192 -10.66 -20.99 -2.16
N LYS A 193 -11.85 -20.67 -1.66
CA LYS A 193 -12.97 -20.22 -2.48
C LYS A 193 -12.63 -18.99 -3.32
N TYR A 194 -11.87 -18.04 -2.77
CA TYR A 194 -11.63 -16.74 -3.38
C TYR A 194 -10.21 -16.51 -3.87
N TRP A 195 -9.23 -17.22 -3.31
CA TRP A 195 -7.82 -17.03 -3.63
C TRP A 195 -7.17 -18.37 -3.92
N ASN A 196 -6.69 -18.53 -5.14
CA ASN A 196 -5.95 -19.71 -5.55
C ASN A 196 -4.59 -19.30 -6.08
N SER A 197 -3.54 -19.93 -5.57
CA SER A 197 -2.17 -19.74 -6.05
C SER A 197 -1.49 -21.07 -6.34
N GLU A 198 -0.69 -21.08 -7.39
CA GLU A 198 0.12 -22.21 -7.80
C GLU A 198 1.53 -21.70 -8.14
N ASN A 199 2.55 -22.37 -7.60
CA ASN A 199 3.95 -21.93 -7.72
C ASN A 199 4.18 -20.47 -7.31
N GLY A 200 3.36 -19.97 -6.36
CA GLY A 200 3.47 -18.61 -5.87
C GLY A 200 2.84 -17.53 -6.71
N LEU A 201 2.21 -17.91 -7.81
CA LEU A 201 1.50 -17.01 -8.68
C LEU A 201 0.01 -17.17 -8.40
N ARG A 202 -0.68 -16.05 -8.32
CA ARG A 202 -2.14 -16.06 -8.20
C ARG A 202 -2.75 -16.54 -9.52
N LYS A 203 -3.83 -17.32 -9.43
CA LYS A 203 -4.50 -17.88 -10.61
C LYS A 203 -5.26 -16.79 -11.36
N THR A 204 -5.07 -16.73 -12.68
CA THR A 204 -5.92 -15.98 -13.61
C THR A 204 -7.06 -16.88 -14.08
N ILE A 205 -8.29 -16.38 -14.11
CA ILE A 205 -9.44 -17.10 -14.69
C ILE A 205 -9.37 -17.03 -16.21
N CYS A 206 -9.27 -18.18 -16.87
CA CYS A 206 -9.16 -18.33 -18.32
C CYS A 206 -10.30 -19.21 -18.84
N SER A 207 -10.86 -18.89 -20.01
CA SER A 207 -11.89 -19.72 -20.67
C SER A 207 -11.32 -20.82 -21.57
N LYS A 208 -10.09 -20.66 -22.08
CA LYS A 208 -9.44 -21.64 -22.96
C LYS A 208 -8.34 -22.38 -22.21
N GLU A 209 -8.08 -23.63 -22.61
CA GLU A 209 -6.96 -24.42 -22.05
C GLU A 209 -5.61 -23.99 -22.62
N LYS A 210 -5.59 -23.60 -23.89
CA LYS A 210 -4.38 -23.25 -24.65
C LYS A 210 -4.55 -21.89 -25.31
N TYR A 211 -3.45 -21.15 -25.33
CA TYR A 211 -3.31 -19.86 -25.98
C TYR A 211 -1.99 -19.82 -26.73
N LYS A 212 -1.93 -19.07 -27.83
CA LYS A 212 -0.72 -18.93 -28.66
C LYS A 212 0.38 -18.10 -28.01
N HIS A 213 0.02 -17.05 -27.28
CA HIS A 213 0.97 -16.10 -26.68
C HIS A 213 0.67 -15.85 -25.21
N ASN A 214 1.62 -15.25 -24.49
CA ASN A 214 1.48 -14.92 -23.07
C ASN A 214 1.59 -13.42 -22.81
N ILE A 215 0.86 -12.94 -21.82
CA ILE A 215 1.01 -11.62 -21.21
C ILE A 215 1.45 -11.84 -19.76
N TYR A 216 2.65 -11.40 -19.41
CA TYR A 216 3.17 -11.48 -18.05
C TYR A 216 3.02 -10.12 -17.36
N ILE A 217 2.17 -10.05 -16.33
CA ILE A 217 1.99 -8.82 -15.55
C ILE A 217 2.82 -8.93 -14.27
N LEU A 218 3.93 -8.21 -14.23
CA LEU A 218 4.86 -8.18 -13.10
C LEU A 218 4.54 -7.01 -12.17
N GLY A 219 4.42 -7.31 -10.88
CA GLY A 219 4.19 -6.31 -9.85
C GLY A 219 4.12 -6.93 -8.46
N TYR A 220 3.49 -6.19 -7.55
CA TYR A 220 3.42 -6.56 -6.14
C TYR A 220 1.96 -6.81 -5.72
N SER A 221 1.57 -6.33 -4.55
CA SER A 221 0.25 -6.57 -3.94
C SER A 221 -0.94 -6.06 -4.77
N ARG A 222 -0.78 -4.99 -5.56
CA ARG A 222 -1.82 -4.51 -6.49
C ARG A 222 -2.10 -5.49 -7.63
N ILE A 223 -1.04 -6.04 -8.24
CA ILE A 223 -1.17 -7.10 -9.25
C ILE A 223 -1.69 -8.38 -8.60
N ALA A 224 -1.24 -8.69 -7.38
CA ALA A 224 -1.78 -9.83 -6.63
C ALA A 224 -3.28 -9.69 -6.37
N GLY A 225 -3.87 -8.50 -6.49
CA GLY A 225 -5.30 -8.26 -6.30
C GLY A 225 -5.70 -8.39 -4.83
N LEU A 226 -4.89 -7.87 -3.91
CA LEU A 226 -5.25 -7.85 -2.49
C LEU A 226 -6.66 -7.26 -2.30
N GLY A 227 -7.49 -7.89 -1.47
CA GLY A 227 -8.88 -7.46 -1.25
C GLY A 227 -9.87 -7.88 -2.35
N ASN A 228 -9.43 -8.68 -3.32
CA ASN A 228 -10.24 -9.17 -4.42
C ASN A 228 -10.16 -10.70 -4.49
N GLU A 229 -11.22 -11.36 -4.95
CA GLU A 229 -11.17 -12.76 -5.34
C GLU A 229 -10.56 -12.95 -6.75
N ASP A 230 -10.21 -14.18 -7.11
CA ASP A 230 -9.42 -14.47 -8.32
C ASP A 230 -10.05 -13.89 -9.58
N GLN A 231 -11.39 -13.96 -9.70
CA GLN A 231 -12.11 -13.45 -10.86
C GLN A 231 -12.09 -11.92 -10.97
N TYR A 232 -11.90 -11.18 -9.88
CA TYR A 232 -11.88 -9.72 -9.86
C TYR A 232 -10.47 -9.12 -9.84
N THR A 233 -9.42 -9.93 -10.01
CA THR A 233 -8.06 -9.41 -10.20
C THR A 233 -7.91 -8.74 -11.57
N ILE A 234 -7.00 -7.76 -11.69
CA ILE A 234 -6.68 -7.10 -12.96
C ILE A 234 -6.34 -8.13 -14.05
N SER A 235 -5.55 -9.16 -13.70
CA SER A 235 -5.18 -10.23 -14.64
C SER A 235 -6.39 -11.00 -15.16
N SER A 236 -7.34 -11.37 -14.30
CA SER A 236 -8.55 -12.08 -14.71
C SER A 236 -9.52 -11.20 -15.49
N GLN A 237 -9.65 -9.92 -15.14
CA GLN A 237 -10.45 -8.98 -15.90
C GLN A 237 -9.86 -8.75 -17.30
N LEU A 238 -8.54 -8.63 -17.42
CA LEU A 238 -7.87 -8.53 -18.73
C LEU A 238 -8.04 -9.82 -19.54
N GLN A 239 -7.89 -11.00 -18.92
CA GLN A 239 -8.12 -12.27 -19.59
C GLN A 239 -9.56 -12.38 -20.12
N LYS A 240 -10.56 -11.95 -19.33
CA LYS A 240 -11.97 -11.93 -19.76
C LYS A 240 -12.18 -11.08 -21.01
N LEU A 241 -11.55 -9.91 -21.11
CA LEU A 241 -11.63 -9.06 -22.30
C LEU A 241 -10.97 -9.73 -23.52
N ILE A 242 -9.82 -10.37 -23.33
CA ILE A 242 -9.12 -11.12 -24.39
C ILE A 242 -9.94 -12.32 -24.86
N ASP A 243 -10.52 -13.07 -23.93
CA ASP A 243 -11.31 -14.26 -24.21
C ASP A 243 -12.60 -13.93 -24.99
N ASN A 244 -13.16 -12.74 -24.77
CA ASN A 244 -14.33 -12.21 -25.48
C ASN A 244 -13.96 -11.54 -26.83
N SER A 245 -12.71 -11.70 -27.27
CA SER A 245 -12.18 -11.09 -28.49
C SER A 245 -11.55 -12.15 -29.40
N ASN A 246 -11.00 -11.71 -30.54
CA ASN A 246 -10.28 -12.60 -31.47
C ASN A 246 -8.78 -12.75 -31.14
N TYR A 247 -8.32 -12.23 -30.01
CA TYR A 247 -6.94 -12.37 -29.57
C TYR A 247 -6.69 -13.70 -28.86
N ASP A 248 -5.46 -14.21 -28.97
CA ASP A 248 -5.07 -15.51 -28.42
C ASP A 248 -3.90 -15.40 -27.45
N TYR A 249 -4.17 -14.75 -26.32
CA TYR A 249 -3.21 -14.44 -25.27
C TYR A 249 -3.66 -14.99 -23.91
N LYS A 250 -2.74 -15.61 -23.17
CA LYS A 250 -2.92 -15.99 -21.77
C LYS A 250 -2.28 -14.96 -20.85
N VAL A 251 -3.04 -14.42 -19.92
CA VAL A 251 -2.59 -13.44 -18.93
C VAL A 251 -2.13 -14.16 -17.67
N HIS A 252 -0.89 -13.90 -17.26
CA HIS A 252 -0.31 -14.45 -16.05
C HIS A 252 -0.15 -13.37 -14.99
N ASN A 253 -0.76 -13.59 -13.83
CA ASN A 253 -0.55 -12.76 -12.65
C ASN A 253 0.82 -13.09 -12.03
N ASN A 254 1.86 -12.37 -12.45
CA ASN A 254 3.25 -12.56 -12.00
C ASN A 254 3.58 -11.65 -10.81
N SER A 255 2.59 -11.44 -9.94
CA SER A 255 2.82 -10.71 -8.70
C SER A 255 3.73 -11.49 -7.76
N LYS A 256 4.47 -10.73 -6.96
CA LYS A 256 5.32 -11.25 -5.89
C LYS A 256 4.96 -10.58 -4.57
N PRO A 257 5.19 -11.28 -3.45
CA PRO A 257 5.01 -10.66 -2.14
C PRO A 257 5.91 -9.44 -2.04
N ASN A 258 5.49 -8.49 -1.24
CA ASN A 258 6.37 -7.41 -0.88
C ASN A 258 7.47 -7.97 0.03
N PRO A 259 8.78 -7.80 -0.27
CA PRO A 259 9.81 -8.02 0.73
C PRO A 259 9.47 -7.24 2.03
N SER A 260 10.00 -7.65 3.17
CA SER A 260 9.81 -6.89 4.41
C SER A 260 10.55 -5.54 4.40
N ASP A 261 11.50 -5.35 3.46
CA ASP A 261 12.29 -4.13 3.31
C ASP A 261 11.59 -3.10 2.41
N ARG A 262 10.88 -2.16 3.05
CA ARG A 262 10.15 -1.05 2.40
C ARG A 262 10.95 -0.27 1.36
N GLN A 263 12.29 -0.29 1.38
CA GLN A 263 13.12 0.43 0.40
C GLN A 263 13.37 -0.36 -0.89
N LEU A 264 13.47 -1.70 -0.81
CA LEU A 264 13.58 -2.56 -2.00
C LEU A 264 12.22 -2.84 -2.66
N ASN A 265 11.15 -2.68 -1.88
CA ASN A 265 9.76 -3.06 -2.14
C ASN A 265 9.07 -2.50 -3.39
N ASN A 266 9.68 -1.57 -4.12
CA ASN A 266 9.06 -0.99 -5.31
C ASN A 266 10.06 -0.76 -6.46
N SER A 267 11.19 -1.47 -6.47
CA SER A 267 12.20 -1.29 -7.53
C SER A 267 11.86 -2.08 -8.80
N LEU A 268 12.05 -1.48 -9.98
CA LEU A 268 12.03 -2.24 -11.25
C LEU A 268 13.13 -3.30 -11.31
N LEU A 269 14.19 -3.15 -10.50
CA LEU A 269 15.28 -4.11 -10.43
C LEU A 269 14.81 -5.50 -10.03
N LEU A 270 13.98 -5.62 -8.99
CA LEU A 270 13.44 -6.91 -8.56
C LEU A 270 12.50 -7.51 -9.61
N LEU A 271 11.63 -6.70 -10.20
CA LEU A 271 10.77 -7.14 -11.31
C LEU A 271 11.61 -7.65 -12.48
N PHE A 272 12.74 -7.00 -12.78
CA PHE A 272 13.64 -7.43 -13.84
C PHE A 272 14.35 -8.75 -13.53
N ILE A 273 14.76 -8.97 -12.28
CA ILE A 273 15.33 -10.26 -11.86
C ILE A 273 14.28 -11.37 -12.04
N TRP A 274 13.02 -11.12 -11.68
CA TRP A 274 11.95 -12.10 -11.85
C TRP A 274 11.57 -12.33 -13.30
N LEU A 275 11.57 -11.29 -14.13
CA LEU A 275 11.37 -11.41 -15.58
C LEU A 275 12.37 -12.39 -16.19
N LYS A 276 13.63 -12.39 -15.74
CA LYS A 276 14.67 -13.30 -16.24
C LYS A 276 14.41 -14.78 -15.94
N ASN A 277 13.51 -15.07 -15.01
CA ASN A 277 13.10 -16.43 -14.66
C ASN A 277 11.86 -16.90 -15.46
N LEU A 278 11.35 -16.06 -16.37
CA LEU A 278 10.23 -16.40 -17.24
C LEU A 278 10.73 -16.94 -18.58
N ASN A 279 10.00 -17.88 -19.15
CA ASN A 279 10.26 -18.42 -20.48
C ASN A 279 9.57 -17.55 -21.53
N LEU A 280 10.18 -16.40 -21.85
CA LEU A 280 9.66 -15.51 -22.90
C LEU A 280 9.80 -16.15 -24.29
N ALA A 281 8.76 -15.98 -25.10
CA ALA A 281 8.73 -16.39 -26.50
C ALA A 281 8.35 -15.23 -27.42
N LYS A 282 8.56 -15.44 -28.73
CA LYS A 282 8.20 -14.47 -29.76
C LYS A 282 6.70 -14.15 -29.70
N GLY A 283 6.39 -12.86 -29.65
CA GLY A 283 5.02 -12.35 -29.61
C GLY A 283 4.42 -12.24 -28.21
N ASP A 284 5.15 -12.66 -27.16
CA ASP A 284 4.74 -12.43 -25.78
C ASP A 284 4.76 -10.93 -25.42
N ILE A 285 4.02 -10.58 -24.37
CA ILE A 285 3.93 -9.23 -23.82
C ILE A 285 4.36 -9.25 -22.36
N VAL A 286 5.16 -8.26 -21.98
CA VAL A 286 5.62 -8.05 -20.61
C VAL A 286 5.09 -6.70 -20.14
N ILE A 287 4.44 -6.68 -18.98
CA ILE A 287 3.94 -5.46 -18.35
C ILE A 287 4.64 -5.31 -17.00
N CYS A 288 5.50 -4.32 -16.88
CA CYS A 288 6.18 -3.99 -15.63
C CYS A 288 5.52 -2.79 -14.98
N SER A 289 5.11 -2.97 -13.72
CA SER A 289 4.47 -1.89 -12.99
C SER A 289 5.45 -1.03 -12.21
N VAL A 290 5.30 0.30 -12.27
CA VAL A 290 6.07 1.27 -11.48
C VAL A 290 5.16 1.98 -10.49
N PHE A 291 5.70 2.33 -9.32
CA PHE A 291 4.99 3.08 -8.30
C PHE A 291 5.80 4.29 -7.84
N TYR A 292 5.07 5.26 -7.28
CA TYR A 292 5.56 6.50 -6.76
C TYR A 292 6.22 6.38 -5.37
N ALA A 293 7.38 7.00 -5.19
CA ALA A 293 7.85 7.42 -3.87
C ALA A 293 7.99 8.95 -3.88
N TYR A 294 7.18 9.66 -3.10
CA TYR A 294 7.05 11.12 -3.18
C TYR A 294 8.30 11.93 -2.88
N GLN A 295 9.27 11.30 -2.23
CA GLN A 295 10.48 11.96 -1.77
C GLN A 295 11.55 12.13 -2.87
N SER A 296 11.34 11.63 -4.11
CA SER A 296 12.49 11.28 -4.97
C SER A 296 12.51 11.80 -6.42
N ILE A 297 11.77 12.85 -6.80
CA ILE A 297 11.76 13.32 -8.21
C ILE A 297 13.14 13.80 -8.68
N TYR A 298 13.95 14.35 -7.77
CA TYR A 298 15.31 14.82 -8.05
C TYR A 298 16.39 13.86 -7.53
N ASP A 299 16.03 12.65 -7.12
CA ASP A 299 16.96 11.68 -6.55
C ASP A 299 17.61 10.82 -7.66
N TYR A 300 18.86 10.40 -7.46
CA TYR A 300 19.64 9.56 -8.39
C TYR A 300 18.90 8.25 -8.73
N LYS A 301 17.99 7.82 -7.85
CA LYS A 301 17.11 6.66 -8.05
C LYS A 301 16.33 6.75 -9.36
N TYR A 302 15.95 7.95 -9.82
CA TYR A 302 15.18 8.11 -11.05
C TYR A 302 16.00 7.77 -12.31
N LEU A 303 17.24 8.27 -12.39
CA LEU A 303 18.18 7.93 -13.46
C LEU A 303 18.46 6.42 -13.51
N MET A 304 18.49 5.76 -12.35
CA MET A 304 18.59 4.30 -12.27
C MET A 304 17.38 3.60 -12.88
N GLN A 305 16.15 4.09 -12.65
CA GLN A 305 14.93 3.53 -13.26
C GLN A 305 14.96 3.65 -14.78
N ALA A 306 15.43 4.79 -15.33
CA ALA A 306 15.60 4.98 -16.78
C ALA A 306 16.53 3.93 -17.39
N LYS A 307 17.70 3.74 -16.77
CA LYS A 307 18.68 2.74 -17.19
C LYS A 307 18.13 1.32 -17.08
N LEU A 308 17.32 1.04 -16.06
CA LEU A 308 16.65 -0.25 -15.89
C LEU A 308 15.60 -0.50 -16.97
N ILE A 309 14.73 0.47 -17.28
CA ILE A 309 13.73 0.34 -18.35
C ILE A 309 14.42 -0.02 -19.68
N LYS A 310 15.50 0.68 -20.03
CA LYS A 310 16.33 0.35 -21.21
C LYS A 310 16.84 -1.09 -21.19
N SER A 311 17.30 -1.55 -20.02
CA SER A 311 17.83 -2.91 -19.85
C SER A 311 16.74 -3.97 -19.96
N ILE A 312 15.55 -3.71 -19.42
CA ILE A 312 14.38 -4.57 -19.51
C ILE A 312 13.91 -4.65 -20.97
N LYS A 313 13.84 -3.50 -21.67
CA LYS A 313 13.48 -3.44 -23.10
C LYS A 313 14.42 -4.28 -23.94
N LYS A 314 15.74 -4.08 -23.80
CA LYS A 314 16.76 -4.89 -24.49
C LYS A 314 16.61 -6.39 -24.22
N TYR A 315 16.25 -6.76 -22.99
CA TYR A 315 15.99 -8.16 -22.65
C TYR A 315 14.74 -8.68 -23.37
N CYS A 316 13.63 -7.95 -23.38
CA CYS A 316 12.40 -8.34 -24.09
C CYS A 316 12.63 -8.45 -25.60
N ASP A 317 13.38 -7.52 -26.20
CA ASP A 317 13.70 -7.49 -27.63
C ASP A 317 14.45 -8.74 -28.08
N LYS A 318 15.35 -9.29 -27.22
CA LYS A 318 16.05 -10.55 -27.49
C LYS A 318 15.10 -11.72 -27.77
N TYR A 319 13.92 -11.70 -27.15
CA TYR A 319 12.88 -12.73 -27.32
C TYR A 319 11.76 -12.29 -28.26
N CYS A 320 11.89 -11.12 -28.92
CA CYS A 320 10.82 -10.50 -29.71
C CYS A 320 9.51 -10.37 -28.90
N ALA A 321 9.63 -10.05 -27.62
CA ALA A 321 8.51 -9.75 -26.73
C ALA A 321 8.32 -8.23 -26.63
N LYS A 322 7.07 -7.77 -26.54
CA LYS A 322 6.75 -6.35 -26.34
C LYS A 322 6.81 -5.98 -24.86
N LEU A 323 7.32 -4.78 -24.55
CA LEU A 323 7.34 -4.24 -23.19
C LEU A 323 6.34 -3.09 -23.06
N TYR A 324 5.59 -3.09 -21.96
CA TYR A 324 4.75 -1.99 -21.50
C TYR A 324 5.16 -1.61 -20.06
N ILE A 325 5.15 -0.31 -19.76
CA ILE A 325 5.26 0.20 -18.40
C ILE A 325 3.90 0.69 -17.95
N LEU A 326 3.46 0.23 -16.78
CA LEU A 326 2.22 0.62 -16.14
C LEU A 326 2.52 1.50 -14.92
N PHE A 327 2.02 2.72 -14.90
CA PHE A 327 2.22 3.64 -13.76
C PHE A 327 1.04 3.55 -12.78
N TRP A 328 1.30 3.08 -11.57
CA TRP A 328 0.26 2.97 -10.54
C TRP A 328 -0.13 4.33 -9.98
N MET A 329 -1.44 4.51 -9.86
CA MET A 329 -2.03 5.68 -9.20
C MET A 329 -2.40 5.32 -7.76
N GLY A 330 -1.98 6.15 -6.81
CA GLY A 330 -2.47 6.15 -5.45
C GLY A 330 -3.56 7.19 -5.21
N THR A 331 -3.97 7.32 -3.95
CA THR A 331 -4.92 8.35 -3.50
C THR A 331 -4.34 9.77 -3.65
N GLN A 332 -3.01 9.91 -3.66
CA GLN A 332 -2.28 11.17 -3.74
C GLN A 332 -2.40 11.83 -5.14
N GLU A 333 -2.53 11.00 -6.18
CA GLU A 333 -2.67 11.38 -7.59
C GLU A 333 -4.07 11.93 -7.91
N LYS A 334 -5.06 11.68 -7.05
CA LYS A 334 -6.43 12.17 -7.24
C LYS A 334 -6.59 13.59 -6.68
N PHE A 335 -6.77 14.57 -7.56
CA PHE A 335 -6.86 15.99 -7.20
C PHE A 335 -8.09 16.33 -6.35
N ILE A 336 -9.23 15.68 -6.60
CA ILE A 336 -10.46 15.82 -5.81
C ILE A 336 -10.75 14.49 -5.15
N LEU A 337 -10.57 14.41 -3.83
CA LEU A 337 -10.95 13.25 -3.03
C LEU A 337 -12.37 13.43 -2.55
N THR A 338 -13.09 12.32 -2.48
CA THR A 338 -14.39 12.24 -1.81
C THR A 338 -14.22 12.24 -0.29
N GLN A 339 -15.34 12.36 0.45
CA GLN A 339 -15.30 12.26 1.90
C GLN A 339 -14.82 10.89 2.40
N ASN A 340 -15.20 9.80 1.72
CA ASN A 340 -14.75 8.46 2.10
C ASN A 340 -13.25 8.27 1.86
N GLU A 341 -12.71 8.80 0.77
CA GLU A 341 -11.27 8.74 0.50
C GLU A 341 -10.47 9.62 1.47
N LEU A 342 -11.02 10.76 1.91
CA LEU A 342 -10.44 11.56 2.99
C LEU A 342 -10.44 10.80 4.32
N ASN A 343 -11.56 10.15 4.66
CA ASN A 343 -11.68 9.33 5.85
C ASN A 343 -10.70 8.14 5.81
N LEU A 344 -10.52 7.52 4.64
CA LEU A 344 -9.55 6.45 4.38
C LEU A 344 -8.11 6.89 4.69
N ILE A 345 -7.71 8.08 4.21
CA ILE A 345 -6.38 8.63 4.49
C ILE A 345 -6.21 8.91 5.98
N ASN A 346 -7.20 9.54 6.61
CA ASN A 346 -7.17 9.90 8.03
C ASN A 346 -7.11 8.67 8.95
N TYR A 347 -7.81 7.59 8.57
CA TYR A 347 -7.83 6.34 9.33
C TYR A 347 -6.45 5.71 9.51
N VAL A 348 -5.57 5.84 8.52
CA VAL A 348 -4.25 5.18 8.51
C VAL A 348 -3.12 6.08 9.03
N ASN A 349 -3.30 7.39 9.02
CA ASN A 349 -2.31 8.36 9.47
C ASN A 349 -2.21 8.49 11.01
N ARG A 350 -2.00 7.37 11.71
CA ARG A 350 -1.68 7.36 13.15
C ARG A 350 -0.22 7.72 13.47
N SER A 351 0.68 7.74 12.48
CA SER A 351 2.06 8.21 12.67
C SER A 351 2.21 9.67 12.23
N ALA A 352 2.70 10.54 13.11
CA ALA A 352 2.88 11.98 12.91
C ALA A 352 3.56 12.39 11.58
N VAL A 353 4.46 11.56 11.04
CA VAL A 353 5.20 11.80 9.78
C VAL A 353 4.29 11.82 8.54
N ASN A 354 3.15 11.11 8.55
CA ASN A 354 2.22 11.14 7.42
C ASN A 354 1.19 12.28 7.52
N LEU A 355 0.91 12.81 8.72
CA LEU A 355 -0.07 13.88 8.91
C LEU A 355 0.35 15.19 8.24
N GLU A 356 1.66 15.50 8.19
CA GLU A 356 2.14 16.69 7.47
C GLU A 356 1.87 16.60 5.96
N ILE A 357 2.06 15.43 5.33
CA ILE A 357 1.90 15.24 3.88
C ILE A 357 0.46 15.52 3.41
N TYR A 358 -0.53 15.29 4.27
CA TYR A 358 -1.95 15.37 3.92
C TYR A 358 -2.67 16.61 4.45
N ASN A 359 -1.96 17.60 5.00
CA ASN A 359 -2.53 18.95 5.14
C ASN A 359 -2.89 19.50 3.73
N LEU A 360 -4.01 20.22 3.59
CA LEU A 360 -4.55 20.68 2.31
C LEU A 360 -3.51 21.38 1.42
N ASN A 361 -2.64 22.21 2.02
CA ASN A 361 -1.56 22.90 1.31
C ASN A 361 -0.48 21.94 0.78
N ASN A 362 -0.20 20.86 1.50
CA ASN A 362 0.78 19.84 1.08
C ASN A 362 0.21 18.88 0.05
N ARG A 363 -1.12 18.67 0.03
CA ARG A 363 -1.76 17.80 -0.96
C ARG A 363 -1.66 18.33 -2.39
N ALA A 364 -1.88 19.63 -2.61
CA ALA A 364 -1.71 20.23 -3.94
C ALA A 364 -0.26 20.06 -4.43
N TYR A 365 0.71 20.27 -3.54
CA TYR A 365 2.13 20.04 -3.82
C TYR A 365 2.43 18.58 -4.17
N VAL A 366 1.94 17.62 -3.38
CA VAL A 366 2.18 16.19 -3.62
C VAL A 366 1.51 15.74 -4.92
N ASN A 367 0.29 16.21 -5.20
CA ASN A 367 -0.39 15.92 -6.46
C ASN A 367 0.40 16.45 -7.66
N GLN A 368 0.86 17.72 -7.61
CA GLN A 368 1.70 18.29 -8.65
C GLN A 368 3.00 17.50 -8.85
N LYS A 369 3.62 17.04 -7.75
CA LYS A 369 4.80 16.17 -7.80
C LYS A 369 4.49 14.83 -8.44
N ALA A 370 3.38 14.19 -8.10
CA ALA A 370 3.00 12.91 -8.71
C ALA A 370 2.73 13.07 -10.22
N ILE A 371 2.06 14.14 -10.65
CA ILE A 371 1.86 14.49 -12.07
C ILE A 371 3.20 14.70 -12.78
N GLN A 372 4.11 15.48 -12.17
CA GLN A 372 5.46 15.70 -12.71
C GLN A 372 6.17 14.36 -12.90
N LEU A 373 6.20 13.49 -11.89
CA LEU A 373 6.88 12.20 -11.97
C LEU A 373 6.28 11.29 -13.04
N LYS A 374 4.96 11.21 -13.13
CA LYS A 374 4.28 10.46 -14.18
C LYS A 374 4.75 10.91 -15.56
N ARG A 375 4.78 12.23 -15.79
CA ARG A 375 5.27 12.81 -17.04
C ARG A 375 6.71 12.41 -17.31
N VAL A 376 7.60 12.46 -16.31
CA VAL A 376 8.98 12.04 -16.54
C VAL A 376 9.03 10.56 -16.91
N PHE A 377 8.21 9.68 -16.32
CA PHE A 377 8.19 8.25 -16.66
C PHE A 377 7.67 8.02 -18.08
N GLN A 378 6.66 8.79 -18.50
CA GLN A 378 6.18 8.82 -19.88
C GLN A 378 7.32 9.18 -20.84
N GLU A 379 8.08 10.24 -20.53
CA GLU A 379 9.23 10.68 -21.34
C GLU A 379 10.36 9.64 -21.36
N ILE A 380 10.66 8.95 -20.24
CA ILE A 380 11.60 7.83 -20.25
C ILE A 380 11.13 6.73 -21.20
N CYS A 381 9.86 6.34 -21.11
CA CYS A 381 9.31 5.27 -21.94
C CYS A 381 9.37 5.67 -23.41
N LEU A 382 9.04 6.93 -23.73
CA LEU A 382 9.17 7.52 -25.05
C LEU A 382 10.59 7.45 -25.61
N VAL A 383 11.59 7.89 -24.83
CA VAL A 383 13.00 7.86 -25.24
C VAL A 383 13.51 6.42 -25.46
N ASN A 384 12.93 5.44 -24.78
CA ASN A 384 13.36 4.05 -24.86
C ASN A 384 12.46 3.17 -25.75
N GLU A 385 11.55 3.77 -26.52
CA GLU A 385 10.64 3.03 -27.41
C GLU A 385 9.82 1.97 -26.66
N VAL A 386 9.32 2.35 -25.48
CA VAL A 386 8.49 1.51 -24.61
C VAL A 386 7.09 2.11 -24.51
N ASN A 387 6.07 1.28 -24.65
CA ASN A 387 4.68 1.71 -24.49
C ASN A 387 4.39 2.03 -23.02
N PHE A 388 3.54 3.04 -22.79
CA PHE A 388 3.17 3.49 -21.47
C PHE A 388 1.66 3.39 -21.27
N ILE A 389 1.22 2.67 -20.24
CA ILE A 389 -0.20 2.56 -19.89
C ILE A 389 -0.51 3.61 -18.82
N ASP A 390 -1.29 4.63 -19.20
CA ASP A 390 -1.75 5.69 -18.30
C ASP A 390 -3.12 5.33 -17.67
N LEU A 391 -3.16 5.31 -16.34
CA LEU A 391 -4.37 5.03 -15.57
C LEU A 391 -5.14 6.31 -15.16
N ASN A 392 -4.70 7.49 -15.60
CA ASN A 392 -5.23 8.77 -15.12
C ASN A 392 -6.70 8.99 -15.49
N SER A 393 -7.18 8.41 -16.58
CA SER A 393 -8.60 8.51 -16.96
C SER A 393 -9.52 7.88 -15.90
N MET A 394 -9.07 6.83 -15.20
CA MET A 394 -9.84 6.21 -14.10
C MET A 394 -10.06 7.18 -12.93
N LEU A 395 -9.04 7.99 -12.59
CA LEU A 395 -9.14 8.93 -11.45
C LEU A 395 -10.15 10.05 -11.69
N ASN A 396 -10.44 10.35 -12.96
CA ASN A 396 -11.33 11.43 -13.39
C ASN A 396 -12.69 10.93 -13.89
N ALA A 397 -12.89 9.61 -13.95
CA ALA A 397 -14.14 9.03 -14.40
C ALA A 397 -15.25 9.25 -13.35
N PRO A 398 -16.35 9.95 -13.69
CA PRO A 398 -17.39 10.31 -12.71
C PRO A 398 -18.02 9.11 -12.00
N ASP A 399 -18.14 7.98 -12.69
CA ASP A 399 -18.71 6.73 -12.18
C ASP A 399 -17.78 5.94 -11.25
N MET A 400 -16.49 6.33 -11.18
CA MET A 400 -15.45 5.70 -10.38
C MET A 400 -15.23 6.35 -9.01
N ASN A 401 -15.88 7.48 -8.72
CA ASN A 401 -15.80 8.09 -7.39
C ASN A 401 -16.14 7.09 -6.28
N ASP A 402 -15.36 7.07 -5.20
CA ASP A 402 -15.45 6.12 -4.07
C ASP A 402 -15.22 4.64 -4.40
N LYS A 403 -15.08 4.29 -5.68
CA LYS A 403 -14.92 2.91 -6.15
C LYS A 403 -13.49 2.58 -6.56
N ILE A 404 -12.51 3.45 -6.32
CA ILE A 404 -11.14 3.22 -6.78
C ILE A 404 -10.35 2.40 -5.76
N PHE A 405 -10.28 2.89 -4.51
CA PHE A 405 -9.35 2.37 -3.51
C PHE A 405 -10.07 1.59 -2.40
N THR A 406 -9.41 0.55 -1.91
CA THR A 406 -9.88 -0.32 -0.81
C THR A 406 -9.15 -0.02 0.50
N ASP A 407 -7.92 0.47 0.39
CA ASP A 407 -7.08 0.80 1.54
C ASP A 407 -6.11 1.96 1.23
N SER A 408 -5.42 2.42 2.27
CA SER A 408 -4.48 3.55 2.20
C SER A 408 -3.21 3.23 1.41
N TRP A 409 -2.94 1.95 1.17
CA TRP A 409 -1.84 1.49 0.33
C TRP A 409 -2.23 1.53 -1.15
N ALA A 410 -3.45 2.03 -1.43
CA ALA A 410 -4.03 2.16 -2.76
C ALA A 410 -4.14 0.82 -3.49
N HIS A 411 -4.64 -0.20 -2.81
CA HIS A 411 -5.17 -1.39 -3.48
C HIS A 411 -6.52 -1.08 -4.10
N TYR A 412 -6.83 -1.70 -5.24
CA TYR A 412 -8.00 -1.38 -6.03
C TYR A 412 -9.20 -2.27 -5.72
N THR A 413 -10.39 -1.71 -5.85
CA THR A 413 -11.65 -2.46 -5.77
C THR A 413 -11.82 -3.36 -7.01
N PRO A 414 -12.78 -4.31 -7.01
CA PRO A 414 -13.15 -5.07 -8.20
C PRO A 414 -13.49 -4.18 -9.40
N LYS A 415 -14.24 -3.10 -9.18
CA LYS A 415 -14.65 -2.17 -10.24
C LYS A 415 -13.46 -1.41 -10.84
N ALA A 416 -12.52 -1.00 -10.00
CA ALA A 416 -11.29 -0.36 -10.47
C ALA A 416 -10.41 -1.33 -11.24
N ASN A 417 -10.31 -2.60 -10.82
CA ASN A 417 -9.58 -3.62 -11.56
C ASN A 417 -10.17 -3.87 -12.96
N GLU A 418 -11.51 -3.86 -13.10
CA GLU A 418 -12.21 -3.93 -14.38
C GLU A 418 -11.83 -2.72 -15.28
N TYR A 419 -11.87 -1.51 -14.73
CA TYR A 419 -11.53 -0.30 -15.47
C TYR A 419 -10.06 -0.29 -15.92
N ILE A 420 -9.14 -0.66 -15.04
CA ILE A 420 -7.70 -0.77 -15.35
C ILE A 420 -7.48 -1.81 -16.45
N ALA A 421 -8.12 -2.97 -16.36
CA ALA A 421 -8.01 -4.00 -17.39
C ALA A 421 -8.51 -3.52 -18.76
N LYS A 422 -9.57 -2.70 -18.80
CA LYS A 422 -10.05 -2.07 -20.03
C LYS A 422 -9.00 -1.12 -20.63
N LEU A 423 -8.41 -0.25 -19.82
CA LEU A 423 -7.34 0.65 -20.29
C LEU A 423 -6.12 -0.12 -20.82
N MET A 424 -5.73 -1.19 -20.12
CA MET A 424 -4.66 -2.08 -20.59
C MET A 424 -5.01 -2.75 -21.92
N PHE A 425 -6.23 -3.26 -22.06
CA PHE A 425 -6.68 -3.90 -23.29
C PHE A 425 -6.65 -2.92 -24.47
N GLU A 426 -7.17 -1.70 -24.27
CA GLU A 426 -7.18 -0.64 -25.28
C GLU A 426 -5.76 -0.26 -25.71
N GLU A 427 -4.84 -0.07 -24.77
CA GLU A 427 -3.44 0.29 -25.06
C GLU A 427 -2.69 -0.84 -25.79
N ILE A 428 -2.98 -2.10 -25.46
CA ILE A 428 -2.26 -3.25 -26.04
C ILE A 428 -2.76 -3.59 -27.44
N PHE A 429 -4.07 -3.52 -27.65
CA PHE A 429 -4.72 -4.13 -28.82
C PHE A 429 -5.44 -3.15 -29.75
N ASN A 430 -5.95 -2.03 -29.23
CA ASN A 430 -6.80 -1.12 -30.00
C ASN A 430 -6.06 0.13 -30.46
N LYS A 431 -5.14 0.66 -29.64
CA LYS A 431 -4.31 1.77 -30.07
C LYS A 431 -3.35 1.31 -31.14
N ASN A 432 -3.29 2.06 -32.23
CA ASN A 432 -2.30 1.88 -33.29
C ASN A 432 -0.95 2.45 -32.80
N THR A 433 -0.47 1.93 -31.67
CA THR A 433 0.52 2.59 -30.80
C THR A 433 1.80 2.96 -31.53
N VAL A 434 2.18 2.25 -32.59
CA VAL A 434 3.40 2.55 -33.35
C VAL A 434 3.30 3.90 -34.07
N GLU A 435 2.16 4.24 -34.67
CA GLU A 435 2.01 5.47 -35.45
C GLU A 435 1.84 6.70 -34.54
N GLU A 436 1.01 6.58 -33.49
CA GLU A 436 0.84 7.63 -32.48
C GLU A 436 2.14 7.85 -31.69
N PHE A 437 2.83 6.77 -31.28
CA PHE A 437 4.12 6.85 -30.60
C PHE A 437 5.19 7.49 -31.50
N ASN A 438 5.28 7.11 -32.78
CA ASN A 438 6.24 7.73 -33.70
C ASN A 438 5.97 9.23 -33.85
N ASN A 439 4.70 9.64 -33.92
CA ASN A 439 4.30 11.04 -34.02
C ASN A 439 4.61 11.83 -32.74
N GLU A 440 4.29 11.28 -31.57
CA GLU A 440 4.61 11.91 -30.28
C GLU A 440 6.11 11.93 -29.97
N ALA A 441 6.84 10.85 -30.27
CA ALA A 441 8.29 10.79 -30.13
C ALA A 441 8.96 11.82 -31.03
N THR A 442 8.54 11.90 -32.29
CA THR A 442 9.04 12.90 -33.24
C THR A 442 8.77 14.33 -32.75
N LYS A 443 7.57 14.59 -32.23
CA LYS A 443 7.20 15.89 -31.66
C LYS A 443 8.04 16.23 -30.43
N TRP A 444 8.19 15.29 -29.49
CA TRP A 444 8.99 15.48 -28.28
C TRP A 444 10.48 15.68 -28.59
N PHE A 445 11.05 14.89 -29.51
CA PHE A 445 12.43 15.08 -29.95
C PHE A 445 12.64 16.47 -30.55
N ARG A 446 11.68 16.99 -31.34
CA ARG A 446 11.73 18.37 -31.83
C ARG A 446 11.67 19.38 -30.68
N GLU A 447 10.72 19.26 -29.76
CA GLU A 447 10.57 20.17 -28.63
C GLU A 447 11.82 20.19 -27.71
N GLN A 448 12.46 19.04 -27.48
CA GLN A 448 13.69 18.95 -26.69
C GLN A 448 14.91 19.48 -27.42
N ILE A 449 15.02 19.23 -28.74
CA ILE A 449 16.05 19.84 -29.59
C ILE A 449 15.88 21.35 -29.58
N ASP A 450 14.66 21.85 -29.75
CA ASP A 450 14.34 23.28 -29.76
C ASP A 450 14.64 23.93 -28.41
N MET A 451 14.29 23.28 -27.29
CA MET A 451 14.60 23.78 -25.95
C MET A 451 16.12 23.78 -25.67
N HIS A 452 16.87 22.75 -26.08
CA HIS A 452 18.32 22.73 -25.91
C HIS A 452 19.02 23.72 -26.85
N LEU A 453 18.51 23.92 -28.06
CA LEU A 453 18.97 24.97 -28.98
C LEU A 453 18.67 26.35 -28.40
N GLN A 454 17.51 26.59 -27.80
CA GLN A 454 17.18 27.85 -27.12
C GLN A 454 18.06 28.11 -25.89
N ILE A 455 18.49 27.06 -25.17
CA ILE A 455 19.41 27.18 -24.03
C ILE A 455 20.86 27.41 -24.48
N LEU A 456 21.29 26.79 -25.58
CA LEU A 456 22.64 26.91 -26.12
C LEU A 456 22.85 28.18 -26.97
N LEU A 457 21.77 28.68 -27.57
CA LEU A 457 21.79 29.88 -28.37
C LEU A 457 21.25 31.04 -27.53
N THR A 458 22.14 31.74 -26.82
CA THR A 458 21.83 33.10 -26.34
C THR A 458 21.40 33.98 -27.52
N ASP A 459 20.67 35.08 -27.30
CA ASP A 459 20.26 36.00 -28.39
C ASP A 459 21.44 36.45 -29.28
N ASP A 460 22.63 36.58 -28.67
CA ASP A 460 23.90 36.86 -29.37
C ASP A 460 24.37 35.70 -30.25
N THR A 461 24.20 34.45 -29.80
CA THR A 461 24.55 33.25 -30.58
C THR A 461 23.51 32.99 -31.68
N TYR A 462 22.23 33.28 -31.42
CA TYR A 462 21.17 33.21 -32.42
C TYR A 462 21.40 34.22 -33.55
N SER A 463 21.77 35.46 -33.20
CA SER A 463 22.14 36.50 -34.18
C SER A 463 23.37 36.11 -35.01
N LYS A 464 24.38 35.48 -34.39
CA LYS A 464 25.57 34.97 -35.11
C LYS A 464 25.24 33.78 -36.02
N LEU A 465 24.33 32.89 -35.60
CA LEU A 465 23.88 31.76 -36.40
C LEU A 465 23.02 32.21 -37.59
N GLU A 466 22.15 33.21 -37.41
CA GLU A 466 21.39 33.81 -38.51
C GLU A 466 22.30 34.47 -39.55
N LEU A 467 23.29 35.27 -39.11
CA LEU A 467 24.30 35.84 -40.01
C LEU A 467 25.10 34.76 -40.76
N TYR A 468 25.42 33.65 -40.10
CA TYR A 468 26.11 32.52 -40.73
C TYR A 468 25.23 31.79 -41.76
N ILE A 469 23.95 31.59 -41.46
CA ILE A 469 22.97 31.00 -42.37
C ILE A 469 22.73 31.91 -43.58
N GLU A 470 22.66 33.24 -43.38
CA GLU A 470 22.57 34.21 -44.48
C GLU A 470 23.82 34.21 -45.37
N ASP A 471 25.03 34.17 -44.80
CA ASP A 471 26.28 34.04 -45.57
C ASP A 471 26.30 32.74 -46.40
N ILE A 472 25.86 31.61 -45.84
CA ILE A 472 25.73 30.34 -46.59
C ILE A 472 24.73 30.47 -47.74
N LYS A 473 23.55 31.07 -47.49
CA LYS A 473 22.53 31.28 -48.53
C LYS A 473 23.08 32.16 -49.65
N LEU A 474 23.71 33.28 -49.29
CA LEU A 474 24.32 34.23 -50.23
C LEU A 474 25.41 33.56 -51.07
N ARG A 475 26.29 32.76 -50.45
CA ARG A 475 27.32 31.97 -51.16
C ARG A 475 26.72 30.91 -52.07
N SER A 476 25.62 30.29 -51.67
CA SER A 476 24.91 29.31 -52.51
C SER A 476 24.29 30.00 -53.73
N GLU A 477 23.76 31.22 -53.57
CA GLU A 477 23.20 32.01 -54.65
C GLU A 477 24.29 32.57 -55.57
N LEU A 478 25.42 33.00 -55.02
CA LEU A 478 26.60 33.40 -55.78
C LEU A 478 27.21 32.22 -56.55
N LYS A 479 27.22 31.00 -55.99
CA LYS A 479 27.58 29.78 -56.73
C LYS A 479 26.59 29.45 -57.84
N LYS A 480 25.30 29.67 -57.63
CA LYS A 480 24.26 29.53 -58.66
C LYS A 480 24.39 30.59 -59.77
N ARG A 481 24.91 31.78 -59.45
CA ARG A 481 25.14 32.88 -60.41
C ARG A 481 26.52 32.85 -61.06
N GLY A 482 27.51 32.23 -60.42
CA GLY A 482 28.92 32.17 -60.83
C GLY A 482 29.38 30.84 -61.42
N GLY A 483 28.46 29.92 -61.71
CA GLY A 483 28.72 28.71 -62.51
C GLY A 483 28.97 29.05 -63.98
N GLY A 484 30.07 29.75 -64.26
CA GLY A 484 30.42 30.25 -65.59
C GLY A 484 31.71 31.07 -65.63
N VAL A 485 32.78 30.62 -64.97
CA VAL A 485 34.14 31.02 -65.40
C VAL A 485 34.93 29.75 -65.65
N GLN A 486 35.03 29.39 -66.93
CA GLN A 486 35.95 28.39 -67.45
C GLN A 486 37.37 28.78 -67.04
N GLN A 487 38.07 27.87 -66.36
CA GLN A 487 39.54 27.85 -66.45
C GLN A 487 39.89 27.43 -67.88
N VAL A 488 40.37 28.37 -68.68
CA VAL A 488 41.11 28.09 -69.91
C VAL A 488 42.60 28.15 -69.57
N ALA A 489 43.25 27.01 -69.82
CA ALA A 489 44.70 26.74 -69.96
C ALA A 489 45.68 27.48 -69.06
#